data_AF-A0A944VB10-F1
#
_entry.id   AF-A0A944VB10-F1
#
_cell.length_a   1.000
_cell.length_b   1.000
_cell.length_c   1.000
_cell.angle_alpha   90.00
_cell.angle_beta   90.00
_cell.angle_gamma   90.00
#
_symmetry.space_group_name_H-M   'P 1'
#
loop_
_entity.id
_entity.type
_entity.pdbx_description
1 polymer ?
#
loop_
_entity_poly.entity_id
_entity_poly.type
_entity_poly.pdbx_seq_one_letter_code
_entity_poly.pdbx_strand_id
1 'polypeptide(L)'
;MVSRLGRFYAAVLAETETEDFMLFGPAYKGIALAAATTAALYQDQDRNVGFAYNRKESKDHGGGGAVVGAKLSGRVVIIDDVLTAGTAVRGSGS
;
A
#
# COMPACT_ATOMS: atom_id res chain seq x y z
N MET A 1 4.12 18.07 4.07
CA MET A 1 5.16 17.08 4.44
C MET A 1 4.85 15.71 3.87
N VAL A 2 3.70 15.10 4.17
CA VAL A 2 3.27 13.80 3.62
C VAL A 2 3.26 13.76 2.08
N SER A 3 2.83 14.84 1.42
CA SER A 3 2.88 14.95 -0.05
C SER A 3 4.29 14.88 -0.63
N ARG A 4 5.29 15.46 0.06
CA ARG A 4 6.69 15.39 -0.37
C ARG A 4 7.26 13.98 -0.20
N LEU A 5 6.89 13.30 0.87
CA LEU A 5 7.26 11.90 1.10
C LEU A 5 6.65 10.99 0.04
N GLY A 6 5.36 11.13 -0.25
CA GLY A 6 4.68 10.39 -1.32
C GLY A 6 5.36 10.55 -2.68
N ARG A 7 5.82 11.76 -3.02
CA ARG A 7 6.59 12.01 -4.25
C ARG A 7 7.93 11.29 -4.29
N PHE A 8 8.66 11.22 -3.17
CA PHE A 8 9.92 10.47 -3.12
C PHE A 8 9.70 8.97 -3.35
N TYR A 9 8.69 8.37 -2.71
CA TYR A 9 8.34 6.98 -2.95
C TYR A 9 7.84 6.75 -4.39
N ALA A 10 7.04 7.66 -4.93
CA ALA A 10 6.53 7.56 -6.29
C ALA A 10 7.66 7.58 -7.34
N ALA A 11 8.67 8.44 -7.15
CA ALA A 11 9.83 8.48 -8.04
C ALA A 11 10.59 7.16 -8.06
N VAL A 12 10.89 6.59 -6.88
CA VAL A 12 11.59 5.29 -6.79
C VAL A 12 10.75 4.18 -7.43
N LEU A 13 9.46 4.10 -7.13
CA LEU A 13 8.58 3.07 -7.69
C LEU A 13 8.39 3.23 -9.21
N ALA A 14 8.40 4.45 -9.74
CA ALA A 14 8.36 4.69 -11.17
C ALA A 14 9.60 4.12 -11.88
N GLU A 15 10.75 4.15 -11.23
CA GLU A 15 12.01 3.61 -11.76
C GLU A 15 12.14 2.10 -11.55
N THR A 16 11.73 1.57 -10.39
CA THR A 16 11.99 0.17 -10.01
C THR A 16 10.86 -0.79 -10.40
N GLU A 17 9.61 -0.34 -10.41
CA GLU A 17 8.45 -1.18 -10.74
C GLU A 17 7.97 -0.89 -12.15
N THR A 18 8.59 -1.54 -13.13
CA THR A 18 8.32 -1.33 -14.57
C THR A 18 7.06 -2.06 -15.08
N GLU A 19 6.57 -3.06 -14.34
CA GLU A 19 5.34 -3.79 -14.63
C GLU A 19 4.14 -3.25 -13.84
N ASP A 20 2.94 -3.73 -14.14
CA ASP A 20 1.72 -3.37 -13.40
C ASP A 20 1.77 -3.90 -11.97
N PHE A 21 1.51 -3.01 -11.02
CA PHE A 21 1.43 -3.33 -9.60
C PHE A 21 0.32 -2.52 -8.92
N MET A 22 0.00 -2.91 -7.69
CA MET A 22 -0.83 -2.14 -6.78
C MET A 22 -0.13 -1.92 -5.44
N LEU A 23 -0.47 -0.83 -4.76
CA LEU A 23 0.07 -0.50 -3.45
C LEU A 23 -0.79 -1.07 -2.33
N PHE A 24 -0.13 -1.62 -1.32
CA PHE A 24 -0.75 -1.99 -0.06
C PHE A 24 -0.11 -1.23 1.10
N GLY A 25 -0.91 -0.43 1.80
CA GLY A 25 -0.45 0.36 2.95
C GLY A 25 -1.00 -0.20 4.25
N PRO A 26 -0.21 -0.92 5.07
CA PRO A 26 -0.69 -1.50 6.31
C PRO A 26 -1.25 -0.44 7.27
N ALA A 27 -2.34 -0.76 7.97
CA ALA A 27 -2.86 0.13 9.00
C ALA A 27 -1.87 0.32 10.15
N TYR A 28 -1.67 1.52 10.70
CA TYR A 28 -2.34 2.79 10.36
C TYR A 28 -1.49 3.74 9.51
N LYS A 29 -0.18 3.77 9.77
CA LYS A 29 0.75 4.76 9.19
C LYS A 29 0.91 4.54 7.68
N GLY A 30 0.95 3.28 7.23
CA GLY A 30 1.06 2.92 5.82
C GLY A 30 -0.11 3.42 4.97
N ILE A 31 -1.30 3.64 5.54
CA ILE A 31 -2.48 4.12 4.79
C ILE A 31 -2.22 5.50 4.18
N ALA A 32 -1.80 6.46 5.02
CA ALA A 32 -1.59 7.83 4.57
C ALA A 32 -0.41 7.93 3.60
N LEU A 33 0.63 7.12 3.82
CA LEU A 33 1.79 7.05 2.94
C LEU A 33 1.40 6.46 1.57
N ALA A 34 0.74 5.32 1.54
CA ALA A 34 0.31 4.65 0.31
C ALA A 34 -0.66 5.51 -0.50
N ALA A 35 -1.61 6.18 0.15
CA ALA A 35 -2.53 7.11 -0.52
C ALA A 35 -1.77 8.29 -1.15
N ALA A 36 -0.83 8.89 -0.42
CA ALA A 36 -0.02 10.00 -0.93
C ALA A 36 0.90 9.58 -2.09
N THR A 37 1.49 8.39 -2.01
CA THR A 37 2.33 7.81 -3.08
C THR A 37 1.51 7.51 -4.32
N THR A 38 0.32 6.92 -4.17
CA THR A 38 -0.59 6.65 -5.30
C THR A 38 -1.01 7.93 -6.01
N ALA A 39 -1.34 8.98 -5.24
CA ALA A 39 -1.69 10.28 -5.80
C ALA A 39 -0.52 10.91 -6.57
N ALA A 40 0.72 10.77 -6.08
CA ALA A 40 1.92 11.26 -6.75
C ALA A 40 2.27 10.46 -8.00
N LEU A 41 2.10 9.13 -8.00
CA LEU A 41 2.27 8.30 -9.19
C LEU A 41 1.34 8.73 -10.33
N TYR A 42 0.09 9.06 -10.01
CA TYR A 42 -0.85 9.56 -11.01
C TYR A 42 -0.47 10.97 -11.50
N GLN A 43 -0.20 11.90 -10.58
CA GLN A 43 0.03 13.31 -10.93
C GLN A 43 1.37 13.57 -11.64
N ASP A 44 2.44 12.94 -11.16
CA ASP A 44 3.80 13.27 -11.59
C ASP A 44 4.35 12.28 -12.63
N GLN A 45 3.78 11.07 -12.71
CA GLN A 45 4.30 9.97 -13.54
C GLN A 45 3.26 9.39 -14.52
N ASP A 46 2.02 9.90 -14.52
CA ASP A 46 0.90 9.42 -15.33
C ASP A 46 0.61 7.91 -15.16
N ARG A 47 0.89 7.38 -13.96
CA ARG A 47 0.67 5.96 -13.62
C ARG A 47 -0.57 5.79 -12.76
N ASN A 48 -1.58 5.13 -13.29
CA ASN A 48 -2.79 4.78 -12.56
C ASN A 48 -2.60 3.48 -11.76
N VAL A 49 -2.27 3.61 -10.47
CA VAL A 49 -1.96 2.49 -9.58
C VAL A 49 -3.08 2.28 -8.58
N GLY A 50 -3.56 1.04 -8.45
CA GLY A 50 -4.55 0.68 -7.43
C GLY A 50 -3.95 0.72 -6.02
N PHE A 51 -4.76 1.04 -5.02
CA PHE A 51 -4.32 1.06 -3.61
C PHE A 51 -5.32 0.34 -2.70
N ALA A 52 -4.82 -0.45 -1.74
CA ALA A 52 -5.61 -1.05 -0.67
C ALA A 52 -4.90 -1.01 0.69
N TYR A 53 -5.64 -1.22 1.78
CA TYR A 53 -5.10 -1.31 3.15
C TYR A 53 -5.93 -2.26 4.01
N ASN A 54 -5.34 -2.83 5.07
CA ASN A 54 -6.10 -3.61 6.06
C ASN A 54 -6.73 -2.73 7.14
N ARG A 55 -7.86 -3.16 7.73
CA ARG A 55 -8.39 -2.59 8.97
C ARG A 55 -7.71 -3.23 10.19
N LYS A 56 -7.47 -2.45 11.26
CA LYS A 56 -6.85 -2.96 12.51
C LYS A 56 -7.79 -3.89 13.30
N GLU A 57 -9.10 -3.73 13.18
CA GLU A 57 -10.06 -4.53 13.94
C GLU A 57 -10.89 -5.42 13.01
N SER A 58 -10.72 -6.74 13.18
CA SER A 58 -11.75 -7.72 12.84
C SER A 58 -12.90 -7.53 13.83
N LYS A 59 -14.03 -7.00 13.40
CA LYS A 59 -15.28 -7.18 14.16
C LYS A 59 -15.63 -8.65 14.08
N ASP A 60 -15.79 -9.29 15.23
CA ASP A 60 -16.01 -10.73 15.42
C ASP A 60 -17.29 -11.33 14.79
N HIS A 61 -17.97 -10.65 13.87
CA HIS A 61 -19.11 -11.23 13.18
C HIS A 61 -19.10 -10.83 11.69
N GLY A 62 -18.75 -11.80 10.85
CA GLY A 62 -19.25 -11.91 9.48
C GLY A 62 -18.31 -11.50 8.35
N GLY A 63 -17.60 -12.49 7.78
CA GLY A 63 -17.52 -12.75 6.33
C GLY A 63 -16.90 -11.75 5.35
N GLY A 64 -16.52 -10.54 5.76
CA GLY A 64 -15.99 -9.50 4.85
C GLY A 64 -14.51 -9.25 5.07
N GLY A 65 -13.68 -9.64 4.09
CA GLY A 65 -12.21 -9.55 4.16
C GLY A 65 -11.70 -8.21 4.69
N ALA A 66 -10.65 -8.27 5.50
CA ALA A 66 -10.10 -7.16 6.28
C ALA A 66 -9.48 -6.02 5.44
N VAL A 67 -9.73 -5.93 4.14
CA VAL A 67 -9.06 -5.03 3.18
C VAL A 67 -10.03 -4.01 2.60
N VAL A 68 -9.61 -2.75 2.54
CA VAL A 68 -10.35 -1.63 1.94
C VAL A 68 -9.55 -1.07 0.77
N GLY A 69 -10.24 -0.70 -0.32
CA GLY A 69 -9.63 -0.10 -1.51
C GLY A 69 -9.80 -0.97 -2.75
N ALA A 70 -8.86 -0.88 -3.67
CA ALA A 70 -8.81 -1.72 -4.86
C ALA A 70 -8.74 -3.21 -4.46
N LYS A 71 -9.40 -4.06 -5.25
CA LYS A 71 -9.34 -5.52 -5.05
C LYS A 71 -7.89 -5.98 -5.16
N LEU A 72 -7.40 -6.74 -4.18
CA LEU A 72 -6.08 -7.33 -4.25
C LEU A 72 -5.98 -8.28 -5.43
N SER A 73 -5.08 -7.99 -6.36
CA SER A 73 -4.81 -8.80 -7.55
C SER A 73 -3.44 -8.47 -8.12
N GLY A 74 -2.81 -9.43 -8.78
CA GLY A 74 -1.50 -9.22 -9.43
C GLY A 74 -0.38 -8.97 -8.42
N ARG A 75 0.60 -8.15 -8.80
CA ARG A 75 1.74 -7.79 -7.95
C ARG A 75 1.33 -6.73 -6.93
N VAL A 76 1.58 -7.02 -5.65
CA VAL A 76 1.28 -6.11 -4.53
C VAL A 76 2.59 -5.63 -3.92
N VAL A 77 2.81 -4.32 -3.94
CA VAL A 77 3.95 -3.66 -3.29
C VAL A 77 3.48 -3.11 -1.94
N ILE A 78 4.09 -3.57 -0.86
CA ILE A 78 3.79 -3.10 0.50
C ILE A 78 4.63 -1.86 0.80
N ILE A 79 3.97 -0.78 1.23
CA ILE A 79 4.62 0.49 1.58
C ILE A 79 4.34 0.87 3.04
N ASP A 80 5.41 1.10 3.80
CA ASP A 80 5.35 1.50 5.21
C ASP A 80 6.52 2.42 5.56
N ASP A 81 6.37 3.22 6.61
CA ASP A 81 7.33 4.23 7.06
C ASP A 81 8.61 3.60 7.64
N VAL A 82 8.45 2.56 8.47
CA VAL A 82 9.56 1.79 9.04
C VAL A 82 9.17 0.31 9.12
N LEU A 83 9.94 -0.54 8.44
CA LEU A 83 9.87 -1.98 8.66
C LEU A 83 10.82 -2.36 9.80
N THR A 84 10.32 -2.48 11.03
CA THR A 84 11.07 -3.18 12.09
C THR A 84 10.96 -4.68 11.88
N ALA A 85 12.09 -5.32 11.57
CA ALA A 85 12.18 -6.77 11.39
C ALA A 85 11.70 -7.48 12.67
N GLY A 86 10.56 -8.17 12.61
CA GLY A 86 10.16 -9.03 13.73
C GLY A 86 8.78 -9.66 13.69
N THR A 87 7.76 -9.00 13.12
CA THR A 87 6.38 -9.51 13.27
C THR A 87 5.47 -9.36 12.06
N ALA A 88 5.80 -8.54 11.05
CA ALA A 88 4.89 -8.26 9.93
C ALA A 88 4.89 -9.32 8.80
N VAL A 89 5.85 -10.27 8.79
CA VAL A 89 6.06 -11.18 7.63
C VAL A 89 5.42 -12.57 7.81
N ARG A 90 4.75 -12.89 8.93
CA ARG A 90 4.08 -14.19 9.12
C ARG A 90 2.57 -14.04 9.24
N GLY A 91 1.89 -14.07 8.10
CA GLY A 91 0.43 -14.01 8.04
C GLY A 91 -0.18 -14.57 6.76
N SER A 92 0.36 -15.66 6.20
CA SER A 92 -0.32 -16.48 5.19
C SER A 92 0.41 -17.81 5.02
N GLY A 93 -0.02 -18.83 5.77
CA GLY A 93 0.61 -20.15 5.71
C GLY A 93 0.03 -21.14 6.73
N SER A 94 -1.27 -21.40 6.64
CA SER A 94 -1.93 -22.70 6.88
C SER A 94 -3.38 -22.62 6.44
#